data_AF-A0A1H5ZKT2-F1
#
_entry.id   AF-A0A1H5ZKT2-F1
#
_cell.length_a   1.000
_cell.length_b   1.000
_cell.length_c   1.000
_cell.angle_alpha   90.00
_cell.angle_beta   90.00
_cell.angle_gamma   90.00
#
_symmetry.space_group_name_H-M   'P 1'
#
loop_
_entity.id
_entity.type
_entity.pdbx_description
1 polymer ?
#
loop_
_entity_poly.entity_id
_entity_poly.type
_entity_poly.pdbx_seq_one_letter_code
_entity_poly.pdbx_strand_id
1 'polypeptide(L)'
;FNRATPVTGPTYVDATIAGKRLRRGARLWTVAVSTFKAETYRFLRLARPTVEELAEGATYPPGTVHLPGWADAEWIRQLVAEQLVTVRNRRGFARLEWQKIRERNEALDCRVYARAAAWIAGADRWGEATWADLEEQVGIRGTEPDRAEGQAPAGRIHRKPGRRARRVFRSSYMG
;
A
#
# COMPACT_ATOMS: atom_id res chain seq x y z
N PHE A 1 20.48 3.06 -11.30
CA PHE A 1 19.47 3.06 -10.22
C PHE A 1 18.16 3.74 -10.57
N ASN A 2 18.09 4.55 -11.64
CA ASN A 2 16.88 5.30 -11.93
C ASN A 2 16.14 4.72 -13.14
N ARG A 3 15.13 3.87 -12.90
CA ARG A 3 14.11 3.61 -13.93
C ARG A 3 13.18 4.82 -13.95
N ALA A 4 12.83 5.31 -15.14
CA ALA A 4 11.95 6.47 -15.29
C ALA A 4 10.54 6.26 -14.71
N THR A 5 10.11 5.01 -14.53
CA THR A 5 8.84 4.67 -13.86
C THR A 5 9.07 3.53 -12.87
N PRO A 6 8.58 3.63 -11.61
CA PRO A 6 8.84 2.63 -10.58
C PRO A 6 8.05 1.32 -10.76
N VAL A 7 7.01 1.32 -11.60
CA VAL A 7 6.28 0.12 -12.02
C VAL A 7 6.01 0.20 -13.52
N THR A 8 6.25 -0.89 -14.26
CA THR A 8 5.98 -1.00 -15.70
C THR A 8 5.02 -2.16 -15.97
N GLY A 9 4.09 -1.99 -16.91
CA GLY A 9 3.05 -2.98 -17.25
C GLY A 9 1.65 -2.37 -17.24
N PRO A 10 0.58 -3.19 -17.31
CA PRO A 10 0.61 -4.65 -17.33
C PRO A 10 1.05 -5.21 -18.69
N THR A 11 1.88 -6.24 -18.69
CA THR A 11 1.99 -7.17 -19.83
C THR A 11 1.05 -8.35 -19.59
N TYR A 12 0.49 -8.91 -20.66
CA TYR A 12 -0.42 -10.04 -20.55
C TYR A 12 0.32 -11.32 -20.92
N VAL A 13 0.31 -12.29 -20.01
CA VAL A 13 0.95 -13.58 -20.19
C VAL A 13 -0.07 -14.70 -20.10
N ASP A 14 0.20 -15.81 -20.78
CA ASP A 14 -0.61 -17.01 -20.65
C ASP A 14 -0.48 -17.56 -19.23
N ALA A 15 -1.58 -18.02 -18.64
CA ALA A 15 -1.60 -18.61 -17.32
C ALA A 15 -2.21 -20.02 -17.41
N THR A 16 -1.64 -20.97 -16.66
CA THR A 16 -2.22 -22.31 -16.54
C THR A 16 -3.00 -22.40 -15.24
N ILE A 17 -4.31 -22.62 -15.34
CA ILE A 17 -5.21 -22.75 -14.19
C ILE A 17 -5.92 -24.09 -14.31
N ALA A 18 -5.80 -24.96 -13.30
CA ALA A 18 -6.40 -26.29 -13.28
C ALA A 18 -6.11 -27.11 -14.56
N GLY A 19 -4.86 -27.07 -15.04
CA GLY A 19 -4.42 -27.79 -16.25
C GLY A 19 -4.86 -27.19 -17.58
N LYS A 20 -5.67 -26.12 -17.59
CA LYS A 20 -6.10 -25.42 -18.81
C LYS A 20 -5.27 -24.15 -19.01
N ARG A 21 -4.70 -23.99 -20.22
CA ARG A 21 -4.01 -22.76 -20.60
C ARG A 21 -5.01 -21.67 -20.95
N LEU A 22 -5.00 -20.60 -20.16
CA LEU A 22 -5.76 -19.39 -20.40
C LEU A 22 -4.85 -18.37 -21.11
N ARG A 23 -5.14 -18.10 -22.38
CA ARG A 23 -4.39 -17.11 -23.16
C ARG A 23 -4.55 -15.72 -22.54
N ARG A 24 -3.44 -15.00 -22.32
CA ARG A 24 -3.45 -13.69 -21.62
C ARG A 24 -4.15 -13.75 -20.25
N GLY A 25 -4.09 -14.91 -19.59
CA GLY A 25 -4.78 -15.18 -18.33
C GLY A 25 -4.21 -14.47 -17.11
N ALA A 26 -2.99 -13.91 -17.19
CA ALA A 26 -2.40 -13.15 -16.10
C ALA A 26 -1.86 -11.80 -16.57
N ARG A 27 -1.93 -10.82 -15.66
CA ARG A 27 -1.31 -9.51 -15.80
C ARG A 27 0.01 -9.51 -15.02
N LEU A 28 1.09 -9.16 -15.70
CA LEU A 28 2.43 -9.08 -15.13
C LEU A 28 2.87 -7.63 -15.05
N TRP A 29 3.39 -7.24 -13.89
CA TRP A 29 4.01 -5.94 -13.67
C TRP A 29 5.47 -6.13 -13.28
N THR A 30 6.34 -5.28 -13.83
CA THR A 30 7.73 -5.19 -13.42
C THR A 30 7.87 -4.10 -12.37
N VAL A 31 8.35 -4.47 -11.18
CA VAL A 31 8.54 -3.55 -10.05
C VAL A 31 9.99 -3.10 -9.97
N ALA A 32 10.23 -1.79 -9.87
CA ALA A 32 11.55 -1.22 -9.58
C ALA A 32 11.81 -1.25 -8.07
N VAL A 33 12.16 -2.43 -7.55
CA VAL A 33 12.29 -2.68 -6.11
C VAL A 33 13.27 -1.73 -5.41
N SER A 34 14.37 -1.34 -6.05
CA SER A 34 15.35 -0.42 -5.46
C SER A 34 14.77 0.97 -5.14
N THR A 35 13.84 1.47 -5.95
CA THR A 35 13.18 2.77 -5.71
C THR A 35 12.31 2.71 -4.48
N PHE A 36 11.49 1.66 -4.36
CA PHE A 36 10.60 1.48 -3.20
C PHE A 36 11.35 1.11 -1.92
N LYS A 37 12.48 0.40 -2.02
CA LYS A 37 13.39 0.19 -0.88
C LYS A 37 13.96 1.52 -0.40
N ALA A 38 14.52 2.35 -1.30
CA ALA A 38 15.04 3.66 -0.93
C ALA A 38 13.97 4.57 -0.31
N GLU A 39 12.76 4.60 -0.89
CA GLU A 39 11.61 5.32 -0.34
C GLU A 39 11.24 4.83 1.06
N THR A 40 11.17 3.51 1.27
CA THR A 40 10.85 2.90 2.57
C THR A 40 11.89 3.31 3.62
N TYR A 41 13.18 3.23 3.31
CA TYR A 41 14.24 3.62 4.26
C TYR A 41 14.24 5.12 4.53
N ARG A 42 13.87 5.96 3.56
CA ARG A 42 13.67 7.40 3.78
C ARG A 42 12.53 7.64 4.77
N PHE A 43 11.41 6.92 4.63
CA PHE A 43 10.27 7.03 5.54
C PHE A 43 10.56 6.51 6.95
N LEU A 44 11.34 5.43 7.08
CA LEU A 44 11.78 4.92 8.38
C LEU A 44 12.71 5.87 9.15
N ARG A 45 13.32 6.85 8.46
CA ARG A 45 14.17 7.88 9.06
C ARG A 45 13.43 9.15 9.47
N LEU A 46 12.12 9.24 9.18
CA LEU A 46 11.33 10.38 9.62
C LEU A 46 11.32 10.45 11.14
N ALA A 47 11.53 11.65 11.69
CA ALA A 47 11.37 11.89 13.12
C ALA A 47 9.91 11.60 13.50
N ARG A 48 9.74 10.81 14.56
CA ARG A 48 8.41 10.53 15.11
C ARG A 48 8.16 11.51 16.25
N PRO A 49 7.01 12.21 16.25
CA PRO A 49 6.66 13.06 17.37
C PRO A 49 6.54 12.24 18.66
N THR A 50 6.94 12.82 19.78
CA THR A 50 6.78 12.21 21.10
C THR A 50 5.31 12.20 21.52
N VAL A 51 5.00 11.50 22.60
CA VAL A 51 3.64 11.45 23.13
C VAL A 51 3.19 12.83 23.60
N GLU A 52 4.10 13.60 24.18
CA GLU A 52 3.88 14.97 24.65
C GLU A 52 3.61 15.91 23.48
N GLU A 53 4.44 15.86 22.43
CA GLU A 53 4.24 16.65 21.22
C GLU A 53 2.90 16.33 20.55
N LEU A 54 2.50 15.05 20.50
CA LEU A 54 1.18 14.65 20.00
C LEU A 54 0.03 15.19 20.87
N ALA A 55 0.20 15.22 22.20
CA ALA A 55 -0.78 15.80 23.12
C ALA A 55 -0.91 17.33 22.94
N GLU A 56 0.16 17.99 22.51
CA GLU A 56 0.19 19.41 22.15
C GLU A 56 -0.29 19.69 20.72
N GLY A 57 -0.71 18.66 19.97
CA GLY A 57 -1.29 18.79 18.64
C GLY A 57 -0.31 18.62 17.48
N ALA A 58 0.91 18.15 17.73
CA ALA A 58 1.79 17.72 16.65
C ALA A 58 1.14 16.58 15.84
N THR A 59 1.50 16.50 14.57
CA THR A 59 1.00 15.45 13.67
C THR A 59 2.16 14.63 13.12
N TYR A 60 1.86 13.38 12.77
CA TYR A 60 2.85 12.54 12.11
C TYR A 60 3.23 13.13 10.75
N PRO A 61 4.53 13.27 10.43
CA PRO A 61 4.94 13.78 9.14
C PRO A 61 4.46 12.84 8.01
N PRO A 62 4.11 13.38 6.83
CA PRO A 62 3.69 12.57 5.69
C PRO A 62 4.70 11.47 5.35
N GLY A 63 4.20 10.24 5.22
CA GLY A 63 5.01 9.06 4.94
C GLY A 63 5.51 8.33 6.19
N THR A 64 5.10 8.73 7.39
CA THR A 64 5.36 7.98 8.62
C THR A 64 4.93 6.51 8.46
N VAL A 65 5.82 5.58 8.82
CA VAL A 65 5.52 4.14 8.83
C VAL A 65 4.89 3.79 10.17
N HIS A 66 3.57 3.56 10.18
CA HIS A 66 2.86 3.11 11.36
C HIS A 66 3.08 1.60 11.53
N LEU A 67 3.63 1.20 12.67
CA LEU A 67 3.84 -0.19 13.03
C LEU A 67 2.63 -0.71 13.82
N PRO A 68 2.07 -1.87 13.46
CA PRO A 68 0.98 -2.46 14.22
C PRO A 68 1.50 -3.00 15.56
N GLY A 69 0.62 -3.09 16.57
CA GLY A 69 1.01 -3.55 17.91
C GLY A 69 1.55 -4.98 17.99
N TRP A 70 1.27 -5.82 16.99
CA TRP A 70 1.82 -7.18 16.89
C TRP A 70 3.21 -7.25 16.25
N ALA A 71 3.72 -6.17 15.66
CA ALA A 71 5.03 -6.17 15.01
C ALA A 71 6.14 -6.30 16.06
N ASP A 72 6.74 -7.48 16.13
CA ASP A 72 7.81 -7.77 17.07
C ASP A 72 9.20 -7.35 16.52
N ALA A 73 10.22 -7.55 17.34
CA ALA A 73 11.60 -7.23 16.98
C ALA A 73 12.12 -8.07 15.80
N GLU A 74 11.61 -9.28 15.56
CA GLU A 74 12.01 -10.10 14.42
C GLU A 74 11.41 -9.56 13.12
N TRP A 75 10.12 -9.21 13.13
CA TRP A 75 9.44 -8.58 12.01
C TRP A 75 10.11 -7.25 11.63
N ILE A 76 10.43 -6.41 12.61
CA ILE A 76 11.15 -5.15 12.37
C ILE A 76 12.53 -5.44 11.77
N ARG A 77 13.25 -6.45 12.29
CA ARG A 77 14.54 -6.88 11.75
C ARG A 77 14.48 -7.37 10.30
N GLN A 78 13.35 -7.97 9.89
CA GLN A 78 13.09 -8.33 8.49
C GLN A 78 12.74 -7.12 7.62
N LEU A 79 12.00 -6.14 8.16
CA LEU A 79 11.67 -4.90 7.46
C LEU A 79 12.92 -4.10 7.08
N VAL A 80 13.98 -4.19 7.89
CA VAL A 80 15.28 -3.55 7.64
C VAL A 80 16.39 -4.54 7.24
N ALA A 81 16.03 -5.70 6.68
CA ALA A 81 16.96 -6.80 6.37
C ALA A 81 17.96 -6.55 5.22
N GLU A 82 17.93 -5.37 4.60
CA GLU A 82 18.87 -4.99 3.56
C GLU A 82 19.57 -3.67 3.88
N GLN A 83 20.66 -3.38 3.19
CA GLN A 83 21.31 -2.07 3.27
C GLN A 83 21.86 -1.67 1.91
N LEU A 84 21.91 -0.37 1.67
CA LEU A 84 22.52 0.18 0.46
C LEU A 84 24.01 0.41 0.70
N VAL A 85 24.86 -0.36 0.03
CA VAL A 85 26.32 -0.33 0.16
C VAL A 85 26.95 0.26 -1.09
N THR A 86 28.02 1.03 -0.92
CA THR A 86 28.89 1.44 -2.02
C THR A 86 29.94 0.37 -2.29
N VAL A 87 29.79 -0.36 -3.39
CA VAL A 87 30.73 -1.40 -3.83
C VAL A 87 31.67 -0.82 -4.88
N ARG A 88 32.98 -0.98 -4.67
CA ARG A 88 34.01 -0.59 -5.65
C ARG A 88 34.43 -1.81 -6.47
N ASN A 89 34.46 -1.66 -7.79
CA ASN A 89 34.97 -2.71 -8.67
C ASN A 89 36.51 -2.69 -8.73
N ARG A 90 37.12 -3.75 -9.28
CA ARG A 90 38.59 -3.85 -9.45
C ARG A 90 39.20 -2.73 -10.30
N ARG A 91 38.38 -2.01 -11.08
CA ARG A 91 38.78 -0.89 -11.93
C ARG A 91 38.57 0.48 -11.24
N GLY A 92 38.26 0.50 -9.94
CA GLY A 92 38.09 1.71 -9.14
C GLY A 92 36.71 2.39 -9.21
N PHE A 93 35.78 1.91 -10.03
CA PHE A 93 34.45 2.50 -10.12
C PHE A 93 33.57 2.06 -8.95
N ALA A 94 32.93 3.03 -8.30
CA ALA A 94 31.95 2.80 -7.25
C ALA A 94 30.54 2.66 -7.84
N ARG A 95 29.77 1.70 -7.34
CA ARG A 95 28.33 1.58 -7.57
C ARG A 95 27.61 1.35 -6.25
N LEU A 96 26.38 1.81 -6.14
CA LEU A 96 25.51 1.43 -5.03
C LEU A 96 24.99 0.01 -5.24
N GLU A 97 24.74 -0.74 -4.19
CA GLU A 97 24.20 -2.09 -4.27
C GLU A 97 23.39 -2.39 -3.01
N TRP A 98 22.15 -2.87 -3.18
CA TRP A 98 21.37 -3.36 -2.06
C TRP A 98 21.90 -4.75 -1.67
N GLN A 99 22.42 -4.87 -0.47
CA GLN A 99 22.94 -6.13 0.07
C GLN A 99 22.02 -6.64 1.17
N LYS A 100 21.65 -7.91 1.05
CA LYS A 100 20.86 -8.63 2.04
C LYS A 100 21.76 -8.98 3.23
N ILE A 101 21.42 -8.49 4.41
CA ILE A 101 22.22 -8.69 5.64
C ILE A 101 21.65 -9.77 6.56
N ARG A 102 20.46 -10.28 6.25
CA ARG A 102 19.76 -11.34 6.99
C ARG A 102 19.25 -12.41 6.05
N GLU A 103 18.96 -13.61 6.57
CA GLU A 103 18.37 -14.67 5.75
C GLU A 103 16.91 -14.35 5.38
N ARG A 104 16.14 -13.78 6.30
CA ARG A 104 14.72 -13.43 6.14
C ARG A 104 14.52 -11.93 5.89
N ASN A 105 13.67 -11.59 4.92
CA ASN A 105 13.39 -10.20 4.47
C ASN A 105 11.94 -10.04 3.96
N GLU A 106 11.05 -10.97 4.28
CA GLU A 106 9.69 -11.07 3.78
C GLU A 106 8.88 -9.82 4.13
N ALA A 107 9.09 -9.24 5.33
CA ALA A 107 8.46 -7.98 5.73
C ALA A 107 8.84 -6.81 4.79
N LEU A 108 10.11 -6.70 4.39
CA LEU A 108 10.56 -5.67 3.44
C LEU A 108 9.97 -5.91 2.04
N ASP A 109 9.98 -7.14 1.56
CA ASP A 109 9.44 -7.47 0.23
C ASP A 109 7.92 -7.24 0.18
N CYS A 110 7.18 -7.62 1.22
CA CYS A 110 5.76 -7.30 1.37
C CYS A 110 5.51 -5.80 1.35
N ARG A 111 6.31 -4.99 2.06
CA ARG A 111 6.20 -3.52 2.06
C ARG A 111 6.45 -2.92 0.68
N VAL A 112 7.44 -3.45 -0.05
CA VAL A 112 7.75 -3.04 -1.44
C VAL A 112 6.59 -3.37 -2.37
N TYR A 113 6.02 -4.57 -2.28
CA TYR A 113 4.86 -4.93 -3.11
C TYR A 113 3.59 -4.17 -2.74
N ALA A 114 3.34 -3.92 -1.46
CA ALA A 114 2.23 -3.07 -1.03
C ALA A 114 2.35 -1.66 -1.61
N ARG A 115 3.56 -1.09 -1.61
CA ARG A 115 3.81 0.22 -2.24
C ARG A 115 3.61 0.18 -3.75
N ALA A 116 4.10 -0.86 -4.42
CA ALA A 116 3.89 -1.04 -5.85
C ALA A 116 2.40 -1.19 -6.20
N ALA A 117 1.63 -1.92 -5.39
CA ALA A 117 0.19 -2.04 -5.54
C ALA A 117 -0.51 -0.68 -5.37
N ALA A 118 -0.13 0.11 -4.36
CA ALA A 118 -0.63 1.47 -4.18
C ALA A 118 -0.30 2.38 -5.38
N TRP A 119 0.90 2.24 -5.96
CA TRP A 119 1.27 2.95 -7.19
C TRP A 119 0.38 2.57 -8.37
N ILE A 120 0.15 1.26 -8.59
CA ILE A 120 -0.73 0.74 -9.65
C ILE A 120 -2.17 1.23 -9.45
N ALA A 121 -2.64 1.26 -8.21
CA ALA A 121 -3.95 1.78 -7.82
C ALA A 121 -4.06 3.31 -8.00
N GLY A 122 -2.93 4.01 -8.16
CA GLY A 122 -2.88 5.45 -8.31
C GLY A 122 -3.12 6.22 -7.02
N ALA A 123 -2.84 5.60 -5.87
CA ALA A 123 -3.12 6.17 -4.55
C ALA A 123 -2.48 7.55 -4.32
N ASP A 124 -1.30 7.78 -4.91
CA ASP A 124 -0.58 9.05 -4.82
C ASP A 124 -1.35 10.24 -5.44
N ARG A 125 -2.41 9.99 -6.22
CA ARG A 125 -3.25 11.00 -6.88
C ARG A 125 -4.66 11.06 -6.31
N TRP A 126 -4.97 10.27 -5.29
CA TRP A 126 -6.28 10.28 -4.67
C TRP A 126 -6.46 11.57 -3.87
N GLY A 127 -7.59 12.24 -4.09
CA GLY A 127 -8.03 13.35 -3.24
C GLY A 127 -8.84 12.86 -2.04
N GLU A 128 -9.17 13.77 -1.14
CA GLU A 128 -9.90 13.51 0.11
C GLU A 128 -11.19 12.70 -0.07
N ALA A 129 -11.95 12.94 -1.14
CA ALA A 129 -13.19 12.22 -1.40
C ALA A 129 -12.98 10.70 -1.55
N THR A 130 -11.88 10.29 -2.19
CA THR A 130 -11.55 8.85 -2.33
C THR A 130 -11.12 8.26 -0.99
N TRP A 131 -10.34 8.99 -0.20
CA TRP A 131 -9.91 8.55 1.13
C TRP A 131 -11.11 8.41 2.08
N ALA A 132 -12.03 9.39 2.08
CA ALA A 132 -13.25 9.35 2.88
C ALA A 132 -14.15 8.14 2.55
N ASP A 133 -14.34 7.81 1.26
CA ASP A 133 -15.09 6.61 0.85
C ASP A 133 -14.40 5.32 1.32
N LEU A 134 -13.06 5.26 1.24
CA LEU A 134 -12.32 4.10 1.73
C LEU A 134 -12.39 3.95 3.25
N GLU A 135 -12.32 5.05 4.01
CA GLU A 135 -12.52 5.04 5.47
C GLU A 135 -13.92 4.55 5.86
N GLU A 136 -14.95 5.00 5.14
CA GLU A 136 -16.33 4.55 5.34
C GLU A 136 -16.45 3.04 5.10
N GLN A 137 -15.80 2.51 4.06
CA GLN A 137 -15.79 1.08 3.77
C GLN A 137 -15.12 0.23 4.87
N VAL A 138 -14.12 0.78 5.56
CA VAL A 138 -13.45 0.08 6.68
C VAL A 138 -14.28 0.15 7.97
N GLY A 139 -15.19 1.13 8.08
CA GLY A 139 -16.11 1.26 9.22
C GLY A 139 -15.48 1.88 10.47
N ILE A 140 -14.36 2.61 10.33
CA ILE A 140 -13.63 3.20 11.47
C ILE A 140 -14.46 4.31 12.17
N ARG A 141 -15.49 4.85 11.50
CA ARG A 141 -16.33 5.95 12.01
C ARG A 141 -17.61 5.51 12.76
N GLY A 142 -17.74 4.24 13.16
CA GLY A 142 -18.93 3.75 13.88
C GLY A 142 -18.61 2.78 15.02
N THR A 143 -19.15 3.08 16.20
CA THR A 143 -19.06 2.27 17.43
C THR A 143 -19.79 0.93 17.26
N GLU A 144 -19.03 -0.17 17.19
CA GLU A 144 -19.38 -1.58 17.48
C GLU A 144 -20.52 -2.29 16.67
N PRO A 145 -20.67 -3.63 16.73
CA PRO A 145 -19.79 -4.62 16.09
C PRO A 145 -20.64 -5.72 15.41
N ASP A 146 -21.00 -5.58 14.13
CA ASP A 146 -21.68 -6.69 13.44
C ASP A 146 -21.38 -6.68 11.95
N ARG A 147 -20.32 -7.40 11.55
CA ARG A 147 -20.14 -7.75 10.14
C ARG A 147 -21.16 -8.82 9.80
N ALA A 148 -22.39 -8.40 9.50
CA ALA A 148 -23.40 -9.27 8.93
C ALA A 148 -22.84 -9.95 7.66
N GLU A 149 -22.96 -11.27 7.58
CA GLU A 149 -22.62 -12.06 6.39
C GLU A 149 -23.36 -11.48 5.18
N GLY A 150 -22.62 -10.84 4.27
CA GLY A 150 -23.18 -10.18 3.08
C GLY A 150 -22.72 -8.73 2.85
N GLN A 151 -21.99 -8.10 3.78
CA GLN A 151 -21.37 -6.81 3.49
C GLN A 151 -20.27 -6.92 2.42
N ALA A 152 -20.33 -6.01 1.44
CA ALA A 152 -19.33 -5.91 0.39
C ALA A 152 -17.92 -5.74 0.98
N PRO A 153 -16.88 -6.42 0.46
CA PRO A 153 -15.51 -6.25 0.92
C PRO A 153 -15.08 -4.78 0.79
N ALA A 154 -14.38 -4.29 1.83
CA ALA A 154 -13.75 -2.98 1.85
C ALA A 154 -12.61 -2.88 0.81
N GLY A 155 -12.14 -1.66 0.55
CA GLY A 155 -11.03 -1.40 -0.39
C GLY A 155 -11.45 -1.31 -1.87
N ARG A 156 -12.74 -1.06 -2.14
CA ARG A 156 -13.28 -0.84 -3.48
C ARG A 156 -12.98 0.57 -3.93
N ILE A 157 -11.94 0.70 -4.76
CA ILE A 157 -11.61 1.96 -5.44
C ILE A 157 -12.71 2.28 -6.47
N HIS A 158 -13.18 3.52 -6.51
CA HIS A 158 -14.28 3.98 -7.40
C HIS A 158 -15.60 3.23 -7.20
N ARG A 159 -16.00 2.98 -5.94
CA ARG A 159 -17.32 2.46 -5.62
C ARG A 159 -18.40 3.36 -6.25
N LYS A 160 -19.31 2.77 -7.03
CA LYS A 160 -20.48 3.52 -7.50
C LYS A 160 -21.32 3.89 -6.26
N PRO A 161 -21.70 5.16 -6.07
CA PRO A 161 -22.60 5.52 -4.99
C PRO A 161 -23.86 4.66 -5.12
N GLY A 162 -24.27 4.04 -4.02
CA GLY A 162 -25.50 3.26 -3.99
C GLY A 162 -26.65 4.12 -4.52
N ARG A 163 -27.52 3.55 -5.37
CA ARG A 163 -28.73 4.25 -5.82
C ARG A 163 -29.44 4.78 -4.58
N ARG A 164 -29.46 6.10 -4.39
CA ARG A 164 -30.35 6.73 -3.40
C ARG A 164 -31.75 6.17 -3.65
N ALA A 165 -32.36 5.57 -2.63
CA ALA A 165 -33.73 5.11 -2.72
C ALA A 165 -34.58 6.26 -3.29
N ARG A 166 -35.39 5.98 -4.31
CA ARG A 166 -36.27 6.98 -4.92
C ARG A 166 -37.04 7.65 -3.78
N ARG A 167 -36.89 8.97 -3.64
CA ARG A 167 -37.66 9.77 -2.70
C ARG A 167 -39.13 9.57 -3.07
N VAL A 168 -39.86 8.75 -2.31
CA VAL A 168 -41.29 8.56 -2.51
C VAL A 168 -41.95 9.82 -1.98
N PHE A 169 -42.36 10.70 -2.88
CA PHE A 169 -43.23 11.82 -2.51
C PHE A 169 -44.62 11.24 -2.30
N ARG A 170 -45.12 11.22 -1.06
CA ARG A 170 -46.54 10.96 -0.82
C ARG A 170 -47.31 12.20 -1.29
N SER A 171 -48.19 12.02 -2.27
CA SER A 171 -49.08 13.08 -2.73
C SER A 171 -49.98 13.51 -1.57
N SER A 172 -50.08 14.81 -1.31
CA SER A 172 -50.94 15.40 -0.27
C SER A 172 -52.41 15.48 -0.68
N TYR A 173 -52.80 14.89 -1.82
CA TYR A 173 -54.16 15.00 -2.38
C TYR A 173 -55.12 13.86 -2.00
N MET A 174 -54.65 12.86 -1.26
CA MET A 174 -55.52 11.81 -0.70
C MET A 174 -55.24 11.72 0.80
N GLY A 175 -55.92 12.57 1.56
CA GLY A 175 -56.14 12.40 2.99
C GLY A 175 -57.28 11.43 3.24
#